data_AF-A0A420MHD9-F1
#
_entry.id   AF-A0A420MHD9-F1
#
_cell.length_a   1.000
_cell.length_b   1.000
_cell.length_c   1.000
_cell.angle_alpha   90.00
_cell.angle_beta   90.00
_cell.angle_gamma   90.00
#
_symmetry.space_group_name_H-M   'P 1'
#
loop_
_entity.id
_entity.type
_entity.pdbx_description
1 polymer ?
#
loop_
_entity_poly.entity_id
_entity_poly.type
_entity_poly.pdbx_seq_one_letter_code
_entity_poly.pdbx_strand_id
1 'polypeptide(L)'
;MAQGYARASGKPGTVLVTSGPGVTNMVTPMQDALSDGTPPVVFCGQVRTTALGSDALQEADTIGISRACTKWNVMVRHIDELPQRINEAFEVAITGRPGPVLVDLPQDVTVDILRRPVAARAHLPSRSIRYQMAAEARDRQLEADLRRFARLINISRQPVIYAGQDVVLSKDGPQLLKQLADRCSIPVTTTLQGLGAFDELDDKALHMLGLHVTAYANMSMEEAGLILALGARFDDRVTMNVSRFAPATYAAGKEGRGGIVHFEIVPKNIDKVVQATEAIEGDVAANLKRLLPLLKPCAPWGEKRRDWLRKNDEWKKTWPLSSFDRSSRQGLIQPQVVTEELDNLMADWEDNTYITTGVGQH
;
A
#
# COMPACT_ATOMS: atom_id res chain seq x y z
N MET A 1 16.33 -8.39 2.06
CA MET A 1 16.61 -8.75 0.65
C MET A 1 15.33 -9.07 -0.14
N ALA A 2 14.63 -10.18 0.13
CA ALA A 2 13.44 -10.58 -0.66
C ALA A 2 12.34 -9.51 -0.72
N GLN A 3 12.11 -8.76 0.36
CA GLN A 3 11.18 -7.62 0.35
C GLN A 3 11.63 -6.48 -0.57
N GLY A 4 12.92 -6.12 -0.55
CA GLY A 4 13.48 -5.11 -1.44
C GLY A 4 13.37 -5.53 -2.91
N TYR A 5 13.69 -6.80 -3.20
CA TYR A 5 13.42 -7.39 -4.53
C TYR A 5 11.95 -7.23 -4.92
N ALA A 6 11.02 -7.59 -4.03
CA ALA A 6 9.61 -7.55 -4.35
C ALA A 6 9.08 -6.13 -4.62
N ARG A 7 9.56 -5.14 -3.87
CA ARG A 7 9.23 -3.73 -4.07
C ARG A 7 9.80 -3.19 -5.39
N ALA A 8 11.06 -3.51 -5.70
CA ALA A 8 11.72 -3.01 -6.90
C ALA A 8 11.20 -3.70 -8.19
N SER A 9 10.90 -5.00 -8.13
CA SER A 9 10.54 -5.79 -9.32
C SER A 9 9.04 -5.99 -9.52
N GLY A 10 8.21 -5.68 -8.52
CA GLY A 10 6.77 -6.01 -8.52
C GLY A 10 6.45 -7.51 -8.53
N LYS A 11 7.42 -8.37 -8.16
CA LYS A 11 7.26 -9.84 -8.15
C LYS A 11 7.42 -10.39 -6.74
N PRO A 12 6.82 -11.54 -6.40
CA PRO A 12 7.04 -12.17 -5.10
C PRO A 12 8.52 -12.45 -4.83
N GLY A 13 8.98 -12.11 -3.63
CA GLY A 13 10.35 -12.41 -3.19
C GLY A 13 10.43 -13.82 -2.60
N THR A 14 11.15 -14.74 -3.25
CA THR A 14 11.29 -16.11 -2.72
C THR A 14 12.39 -16.19 -1.68
N VAL A 15 12.12 -16.87 -0.57
CA VAL A 15 13.09 -17.15 0.50
C VAL A 15 13.15 -18.67 0.71
N LEU A 16 14.35 -19.21 0.87
CA LEU A 16 14.58 -20.62 1.21
C LEU A 16 15.51 -20.70 2.43
N VAL A 17 15.01 -21.26 3.53
CA VAL A 17 15.76 -21.42 4.80
C VAL A 17 15.61 -22.83 5.37
N THR A 18 16.45 -23.19 6.34
CA THR A 18 16.34 -24.46 7.07
C THR A 18 15.33 -24.39 8.22
N SER A 19 15.12 -25.52 8.91
CA SER A 19 14.25 -25.63 10.10
C SER A 19 14.79 -24.90 11.32
N GLY A 20 14.04 -24.94 12.42
CA GLY A 20 14.48 -24.44 13.73
C GLY A 20 14.96 -22.99 13.69
N PRO A 21 16.26 -22.71 13.91
CA PRO A 21 16.78 -21.34 13.89
C PRO A 21 16.62 -20.62 12.53
N GLY A 22 16.58 -21.36 11.42
CA GLY A 22 16.42 -20.78 10.10
C GLY A 22 15.08 -20.06 9.93
N VAL A 23 14.01 -20.68 10.41
CA VAL A 23 12.65 -20.14 10.31
C VAL A 23 12.33 -19.14 11.43
N THR A 24 12.86 -19.30 12.64
CA THR A 24 12.64 -18.31 13.71
C THR A 24 13.29 -16.96 13.40
N ASN A 25 14.43 -16.95 12.71
CA ASN A 25 15.04 -15.73 12.18
C ASN A 25 14.20 -15.04 11.10
N MET A 26 13.21 -15.72 10.52
CA MET A 26 12.28 -15.14 9.53
C MET A 26 11.07 -14.45 10.16
N VAL A 27 10.87 -14.54 11.48
CA VAL A 27 9.70 -13.91 12.14
C VAL A 27 9.69 -12.39 11.93
N THR A 28 10.82 -11.71 12.14
CA THR A 28 10.91 -10.26 11.95
C THR A 28 10.65 -9.85 10.49
N PRO A 29 11.34 -10.42 9.47
CA PRO A 29 11.04 -10.10 8.07
C PRO A 29 9.62 -10.44 7.63
N MET A 30 9.01 -11.50 8.16
CA MET A 30 7.61 -11.83 7.88
C MET A 30 6.67 -10.79 8.49
N GLN A 31 6.86 -10.42 9.77
CA GLN A 31 6.01 -9.40 10.39
C GLN A 31 6.14 -8.05 9.68
N ASP A 32 7.36 -7.66 9.32
CA ASP A 32 7.63 -6.45 8.54
C ASP A 32 6.88 -6.48 7.20
N ALA A 33 7.01 -7.57 6.44
CA ALA A 33 6.31 -7.76 5.18
C ALA A 33 4.77 -7.74 5.33
N LEU A 34 4.22 -8.28 6.41
CA LEU A 34 2.78 -8.27 6.67
C LEU A 34 2.27 -6.86 6.99
N SER A 35 3.05 -6.11 7.79
CA SER A 35 2.75 -4.73 8.16
C SER A 35 2.75 -3.82 6.93
N ASP A 36 3.74 -3.96 6.06
CA ASP A 36 3.96 -3.13 4.87
C ASP A 36 3.35 -3.69 3.59
N GLY A 37 2.73 -4.87 3.64
CA GLY A 37 2.07 -5.46 2.48
C GLY A 37 3.02 -5.82 1.33
N THR A 38 4.20 -6.38 1.64
CA THR A 38 5.11 -6.93 0.63
C THR A 38 4.93 -8.45 0.51
N PRO A 39 5.09 -9.07 -0.69
CA PRO A 39 4.77 -10.49 -0.88
C PRO A 39 5.98 -11.44 -0.91
N PRO A 40 6.71 -11.70 0.20
CA PRO A 40 7.66 -12.80 0.20
C PRO A 40 6.96 -14.17 0.33
N VAL A 41 7.47 -15.17 -0.40
CA VAL A 41 7.07 -16.57 -0.26
C VAL A 41 8.22 -17.31 0.42
N VAL A 42 8.01 -17.70 1.68
CA VAL A 42 9.03 -18.32 2.52
C VAL A 42 8.88 -19.84 2.46
N PHE A 43 9.88 -20.52 1.93
CA PHE A 43 10.04 -21.96 2.04
C PHE A 43 11.02 -22.25 3.17
N CYS A 44 10.60 -23.06 4.14
CA CYS A 44 11.48 -23.50 5.22
C CYS A 44 11.54 -25.02 5.29
N GLY A 45 12.74 -25.56 5.49
CA GLY A 45 12.90 -26.96 5.84
C GLY A 45 12.25 -27.26 7.20
N GLN A 46 11.90 -28.52 7.41
CA GLN A 46 11.40 -29.04 8.68
C GLN A 46 12.03 -30.41 8.96
N VAL A 47 12.03 -30.82 10.23
CA VAL A 47 12.36 -32.20 10.61
C VAL A 47 11.46 -33.20 9.89
N ARG A 48 11.85 -34.49 9.88
CA ARG A 48 11.03 -35.54 9.28
C ARG A 48 9.65 -35.59 9.92
N THR A 49 8.62 -35.93 9.15
CA THR A 49 7.24 -36.03 9.68
C THR A 49 7.13 -36.98 10.87
N THR A 50 7.94 -38.05 10.91
CA THR A 50 8.00 -39.02 12.02
C THR A 50 8.62 -38.49 13.30
N ALA A 51 9.35 -37.37 13.24
CA ALA A 51 10.02 -36.75 14.37
C ALA A 51 9.25 -35.51 14.90
N LEU A 52 8.17 -35.10 14.23
CA LEU A 52 7.34 -33.98 14.66
C LEU A 52 6.73 -34.24 16.04
N GLY A 53 6.81 -33.26 16.92
CA GLY A 53 6.33 -33.27 18.30
C GLY A 53 7.23 -34.06 19.26
N SER A 54 8.46 -34.39 18.87
CA SER A 54 9.37 -35.18 19.72
C SER A 54 10.54 -34.39 20.31
N ASP A 55 10.52 -33.06 20.15
CA ASP A 55 11.62 -32.15 20.49
C ASP A 55 12.91 -32.52 19.74
N ALA A 56 12.75 -32.83 18.44
CA ALA A 56 13.84 -33.26 17.60
C ALA A 56 14.87 -32.13 17.38
N LEU A 57 16.10 -32.50 17.00
CA LEU A 57 17.16 -31.53 16.73
C LEU A 57 16.72 -30.53 15.66
N GLN A 58 16.72 -29.24 16.02
CA GLN A 58 16.27 -28.13 15.16
C GLN A 58 14.80 -28.22 14.73
N GLU A 59 13.96 -28.88 15.52
CA GLU A 59 12.51 -28.75 15.42
C GLU A 59 12.04 -27.39 15.96
N ALA A 60 11.06 -26.79 15.30
CA ALA A 60 10.29 -25.67 15.81
C ALA A 60 8.85 -25.76 15.29
N ASP A 61 7.88 -25.29 16.08
CA ASP A 61 6.49 -25.12 15.62
C ASP A 61 6.40 -23.92 14.66
N THR A 62 6.91 -24.13 13.45
CA THR A 62 6.92 -23.15 12.37
C THR A 62 5.53 -22.57 12.12
N ILE A 63 4.51 -23.42 12.11
CA ILE A 63 3.15 -23.03 11.79
C ILE A 63 2.56 -22.17 12.91
N GLY A 64 2.75 -22.53 14.17
CA GLY A 64 2.33 -21.72 15.31
C GLY A 64 3.04 -20.38 15.36
N ILE A 65 4.37 -20.38 15.25
CA ILE A 65 5.23 -19.18 15.32
C ILE A 65 4.88 -18.18 14.21
N SER A 66 4.70 -18.65 12.97
CA SER A 66 4.48 -17.77 11.82
C SER A 66 3.02 -17.37 11.60
N ARG A 67 2.04 -17.96 12.31
CA ARG A 67 0.61 -17.75 12.07
C ARG A 67 0.19 -16.28 12.19
N ALA A 68 0.76 -15.56 13.14
CA ALA A 68 0.41 -14.16 13.38
C ALA A 68 1.11 -13.17 12.42
N CYS A 69 2.25 -13.57 11.84
CA CYS A 69 3.07 -12.72 10.98
C CYS A 69 3.04 -13.14 9.50
N THR A 70 2.10 -14.01 9.10
CA THR A 70 1.86 -14.40 7.71
C THR A 70 0.39 -14.20 7.32
N LYS A 71 0.11 -13.98 6.02
CA LYS A 71 -1.25 -14.03 5.48
C LYS A 71 -1.82 -15.45 5.57
N TRP A 72 -0.94 -16.43 5.35
CA TRP A 72 -1.26 -17.85 5.32
C TRP A 72 0.03 -18.65 5.47
N ASN A 73 -0.07 -19.79 6.14
CA ASN A 73 1.01 -20.75 6.24
C ASN A 73 0.47 -22.19 6.13
N VAL A 74 1.34 -23.10 5.71
CA VAL A 74 1.01 -24.52 5.59
C VAL A 74 2.24 -25.38 5.79
N MET A 75 2.05 -26.59 6.31
CA MET A 75 3.06 -27.64 6.31
C MET A 75 2.65 -28.70 5.28
N VAL A 76 3.56 -29.01 4.37
CA VAL A 76 3.40 -30.06 3.37
C VAL A 76 3.62 -31.41 4.05
N ARG A 77 2.60 -32.27 4.05
CA ARG A 77 2.61 -33.60 4.67
C ARG A 77 2.99 -34.72 3.71
N HIS A 78 2.75 -34.52 2.42
CA HIS A 78 3.00 -35.52 1.38
C HIS A 78 3.51 -34.87 0.08
N ILE A 79 4.33 -35.60 -0.68
CA ILE A 79 4.96 -35.06 -1.91
C ILE A 79 3.95 -34.72 -3.01
N ASP A 80 2.77 -35.34 -2.96
CA ASP A 80 1.69 -35.15 -3.93
C ASP A 80 0.96 -33.81 -3.80
N GLU A 81 0.92 -33.21 -2.61
CA GLU A 81 0.32 -31.88 -2.41
C GLU A 81 1.31 -30.74 -2.62
N LEU A 82 2.63 -31.00 -2.67
CA LEU A 82 3.66 -29.97 -2.80
C LEU A 82 3.41 -29.00 -3.97
N PRO A 83 3.09 -29.46 -5.20
CA PRO A 83 2.81 -28.53 -6.31
C PRO A 83 1.61 -27.62 -6.05
N GLN A 84 0.56 -28.16 -5.43
CA GLN A 84 -0.64 -27.40 -5.08
C GLN A 84 -0.32 -26.34 -4.01
N ARG A 85 0.41 -26.71 -2.95
CA ARG A 85 0.75 -25.78 -1.87
C ARG A 85 1.63 -24.63 -2.34
N ILE A 86 2.54 -24.88 -3.27
CA ILE A 86 3.33 -23.83 -3.92
C ILE A 86 2.41 -22.85 -4.65
N ASN A 87 1.48 -23.35 -5.48
CA ASN A 87 0.56 -22.49 -6.22
C ASN A 87 -0.36 -21.68 -5.31
N GLU A 88 -0.90 -22.29 -4.26
CA GLU A 88 -1.68 -21.60 -3.23
C GLU A 88 -0.84 -20.51 -2.53
N ALA A 89 0.41 -20.79 -2.19
CA ALA A 89 1.31 -19.83 -1.54
C ALA A 89 1.49 -18.59 -2.42
N PHE A 90 1.86 -18.76 -3.69
CA PHE A 90 2.06 -17.64 -4.60
C PHE A 90 0.76 -16.87 -4.86
N GLU A 91 -0.38 -17.56 -5.04
CA GLU A 91 -1.68 -16.92 -5.25
C GLU A 91 -2.11 -16.08 -4.03
N VAL A 92 -1.97 -16.62 -2.83
CA VAL A 92 -2.30 -15.91 -1.58
C VAL A 92 -1.34 -14.74 -1.35
N ALA A 93 -0.04 -14.89 -1.65
CA ALA A 93 0.94 -13.83 -1.44
C ALA A 93 0.61 -12.56 -2.24
N ILE A 94 0.09 -12.69 -3.46
CA ILE A 94 -0.14 -11.55 -4.38
C ILE A 94 -1.60 -11.07 -4.46
N THR A 95 -2.58 -11.89 -4.04
CA THR A 95 -4.00 -11.54 -4.19
C THR A 95 -4.50 -10.64 -3.05
N GLY A 96 -5.31 -9.63 -3.38
CA GLY A 96 -5.76 -8.61 -2.43
C GLY A 96 -4.59 -7.71 -2.03
N ARG A 97 -4.48 -7.33 -0.77
CA ARG A 97 -3.25 -6.70 -0.25
C ARG A 97 -2.13 -7.73 -0.23
N PRO A 98 -0.98 -7.49 -0.90
CA PRO A 98 0.11 -8.45 -0.90
C PRO A 98 0.64 -8.69 0.52
N GLY A 99 1.29 -9.83 0.74
CA GLY A 99 1.80 -10.16 2.06
C GLY A 99 2.56 -11.49 2.12
N PRO A 100 3.26 -11.74 3.24
CA PRO A 100 4.10 -12.91 3.43
C PRO A 100 3.28 -14.18 3.58
N VAL A 101 3.77 -15.26 3.00
CA VAL A 101 3.26 -16.62 3.22
C VAL A 101 4.41 -17.56 3.55
N LEU A 102 4.11 -18.67 4.22
CA LEU A 102 5.09 -19.68 4.57
C LEU A 102 4.65 -21.09 4.15
N VAL A 103 5.58 -21.85 3.58
CA VAL A 103 5.43 -23.26 3.24
C VAL A 103 6.52 -24.05 3.97
N ASP A 104 6.10 -24.82 4.97
CA ASP A 104 6.95 -25.69 5.79
C ASP A 104 7.13 -27.05 5.10
N LEU A 105 8.38 -27.46 4.91
CA LEU A 105 8.79 -28.57 4.05
C LEU A 105 9.55 -29.64 4.86
N PRO A 106 8.87 -30.66 5.40
CA PRO A 106 9.50 -31.79 6.07
C PRO A 106 10.53 -32.48 5.18
N GLN A 107 11.69 -32.80 5.76
CA GLN A 107 12.82 -33.38 5.03
C GLN A 107 12.42 -34.64 4.25
N ASP A 108 11.71 -35.56 4.89
CA ASP A 108 11.24 -36.81 4.30
C ASP A 108 10.27 -36.60 3.14
N VAL A 109 9.44 -35.55 3.19
CA VAL A 109 8.57 -35.16 2.08
C VAL A 109 9.39 -34.66 0.89
N THR A 110 10.39 -33.80 1.13
CA THR A 110 11.19 -33.22 0.03
C THR A 110 12.11 -34.21 -0.70
N VAL A 111 12.48 -35.31 -0.05
CA VAL A 111 13.30 -36.38 -0.66
C VAL A 111 12.46 -37.54 -1.19
N ASP A 112 11.14 -37.54 -0.96
CA ASP A 112 10.25 -38.56 -1.48
C ASP A 112 10.08 -38.40 -3.01
N ILE A 113 9.77 -39.51 -3.68
CA ILE A 113 9.60 -39.55 -5.13
C ILE A 113 8.10 -39.60 -5.42
N LEU A 114 7.60 -38.62 -6.17
CA LEU A 114 6.23 -38.62 -6.63
C LEU A 114 6.00 -39.77 -7.63
N ARG A 115 5.24 -40.79 -7.22
CA ARG A 115 4.95 -42.00 -8.04
C ARG A 115 3.59 -41.98 -8.73
N ARG A 116 2.78 -40.94 -8.51
CA ARG A 116 1.44 -40.81 -9.08
C ARG A 116 1.23 -39.44 -9.72
N PRO A 117 0.41 -39.33 -10.77
CA PRO A 117 0.01 -38.04 -11.31
C PRO A 117 -0.78 -37.25 -10.26
N VAL A 118 -0.56 -35.95 -10.20
CA VAL A 118 -1.28 -35.03 -9.31
C VAL A 118 -1.78 -33.82 -10.09
N ALA A 119 -2.93 -33.30 -9.70
CA ALA A 119 -3.41 -32.04 -10.21
C ALA A 119 -2.67 -30.91 -9.48
N ALA A 120 -1.97 -30.04 -10.20
CA ALA A 120 -1.28 -28.91 -9.61
C ALA A 120 -2.18 -27.65 -9.47
N ARG A 121 -3.50 -27.76 -9.65
CA ARG A 121 -4.36 -26.56 -9.59
C ARG A 121 -4.49 -26.10 -8.13
N ALA A 122 -4.26 -24.81 -7.88
CA ALA A 122 -4.58 -24.21 -6.60
C ALA A 122 -6.09 -24.41 -6.33
N HIS A 123 -6.41 -24.97 -5.17
CA HIS A 123 -7.79 -25.13 -4.72
C HIS A 123 -8.09 -24.08 -3.64
N LEU A 124 -7.90 -22.80 -3.97
CA LEU A 124 -8.56 -21.76 -3.18
C LEU A 124 -10.08 -21.97 -3.28
N PRO A 125 -10.85 -21.76 -2.19
CA PRO A 125 -12.29 -22.01 -2.16
C PRO A 125 -12.97 -21.49 -3.43
N SER A 126 -13.42 -22.43 -4.28
CA SER A 126 -13.79 -22.11 -5.66
C SER A 126 -15.02 -21.22 -5.72
N ARG A 127 -15.00 -20.24 -6.64
CA ARG A 127 -16.08 -19.29 -6.92
C ARG A 127 -17.31 -20.02 -7.48
N SER A 128 -18.33 -20.23 -6.64
CA SER A 128 -19.61 -20.85 -7.00
C SER A 128 -20.49 -19.97 -7.91
N ILE A 129 -21.55 -20.51 -8.53
CA ILE A 129 -22.55 -19.75 -9.31
C ILE A 129 -23.18 -18.60 -8.49
N ARG A 130 -23.36 -18.80 -7.17
CA ARG A 130 -23.79 -17.73 -6.24
C ARG A 130 -22.84 -16.53 -6.24
N TYR A 131 -21.55 -16.76 -6.51
CA TYR A 131 -20.54 -15.72 -6.63
C TYR A 131 -20.66 -14.91 -7.93
N GLN A 132 -21.14 -15.51 -9.03
CA GLN A 132 -21.37 -14.83 -10.32
C GLN A 132 -22.57 -13.88 -10.27
N MET A 133 -23.72 -14.32 -9.75
CA MET A 133 -24.87 -13.42 -9.55
C MET A 133 -24.54 -12.29 -8.56
N ALA A 134 -23.77 -12.60 -7.51
CA ALA A 134 -23.25 -11.58 -6.61
C ALA A 134 -22.25 -10.64 -7.31
N ALA A 135 -21.55 -11.08 -8.37
CA ALA A 135 -20.63 -10.23 -9.12
C ALA A 135 -21.37 -9.17 -9.94
N GLU A 136 -22.45 -9.53 -10.63
CA GLU A 136 -23.27 -8.57 -11.38
C GLU A 136 -23.95 -7.53 -10.47
N ALA A 137 -24.43 -7.97 -9.30
CA ALA A 137 -24.98 -7.05 -8.30
C ALA A 137 -23.91 -6.11 -7.76
N ARG A 138 -22.71 -6.63 -7.43
CA ARG A 138 -21.55 -5.82 -7.01
C ARG A 138 -21.12 -4.83 -8.08
N ASP A 139 -21.12 -5.22 -9.35
CA ASP A 139 -20.69 -4.34 -10.44
C ASP A 139 -21.67 -3.17 -10.65
N ARG A 140 -22.98 -3.44 -10.57
CA ARG A 140 -24.01 -2.38 -10.60
C ARG A 140 -23.90 -1.44 -9.40
N GLN A 141 -23.62 -1.98 -8.21
CA GLN A 141 -23.40 -1.19 -7.00
C GLN A 141 -22.17 -0.30 -7.16
N LEU A 142 -21.05 -0.87 -7.59
CA LEU A 142 -19.81 -0.15 -7.86
C LEU A 142 -20.01 0.98 -8.87
N GLU A 143 -20.76 0.73 -9.95
CA GLU A 143 -21.08 1.76 -10.93
C GLU A 143 -21.91 2.91 -10.32
N ALA A 144 -22.86 2.61 -9.43
CA ALA A 144 -23.61 3.63 -8.71
C ALA A 144 -22.71 4.42 -7.75
N ASP A 145 -21.82 3.75 -7.02
CA ASP A 145 -20.88 4.35 -6.09
C ASP A 145 -19.89 5.27 -6.81
N LEU A 146 -19.35 4.83 -7.96
CA LEU A 146 -18.48 5.64 -8.83
C LEU A 146 -19.18 6.91 -9.34
N ARG A 147 -20.49 6.84 -9.64
CA ARG A 147 -21.26 8.04 -10.03
C ARG A 147 -21.49 8.99 -8.86
N ARG A 148 -21.80 8.48 -7.66
CA ARG A 148 -21.89 9.30 -6.44
C ARG A 148 -20.55 9.96 -6.16
N PHE A 149 -19.46 9.23 -6.34
CA PHE A 149 -18.12 9.75 -6.17
C PHE A 149 -17.77 10.84 -7.20
N ALA A 150 -17.99 10.57 -8.48
CA ALA A 150 -17.77 11.53 -9.55
C ALA A 150 -18.55 12.84 -9.30
N ARG A 151 -19.78 12.74 -8.78
CA ARG A 151 -20.57 13.91 -8.36
C ARG A 151 -19.84 14.72 -7.27
N LEU A 152 -19.35 14.09 -6.21
CA LEU A 152 -18.61 14.76 -5.12
C LEU A 152 -17.36 15.47 -5.63
N ILE A 153 -16.54 14.81 -6.46
CA ILE A 153 -15.38 15.47 -7.10
C ILE A 153 -15.85 16.66 -7.94
N ASN A 154 -16.87 16.47 -8.78
CA ASN A 154 -17.36 17.47 -9.71
C ASN A 154 -17.96 18.70 -9.02
N ILE A 155 -18.39 18.64 -7.76
CA ILE A 155 -18.88 19.81 -7.00
C ILE A 155 -17.84 20.39 -6.03
N SER A 156 -16.88 19.59 -5.58
CA SER A 156 -15.90 20.02 -4.57
C SER A 156 -14.98 21.13 -5.09
N ARG A 157 -14.81 22.17 -4.25
CA ARG A 157 -13.92 23.33 -4.46
C ARG A 157 -12.53 23.16 -3.84
N GLN A 158 -12.41 22.34 -2.80
CA GLN A 158 -11.18 22.12 -2.04
C GLN A 158 -10.92 20.62 -1.81
N PRO A 159 -10.74 19.83 -2.88
CA PRO A 159 -10.36 18.43 -2.74
C PRO A 159 -8.85 18.25 -2.52
N VAL A 160 -8.48 17.14 -1.91
CA VAL A 160 -7.10 16.65 -1.83
C VAL A 160 -7.10 15.17 -2.15
N ILE A 161 -6.11 14.71 -2.92
CA ILE A 161 -5.81 13.29 -3.07
C ILE A 161 -4.82 12.90 -1.98
N TYR A 162 -5.16 11.85 -1.23
CA TYR A 162 -4.32 11.18 -0.26
C TYR A 162 -3.96 9.80 -0.84
N ALA A 163 -2.80 9.71 -1.51
CA ALA A 163 -2.34 8.51 -2.18
C ALA A 163 -1.45 7.66 -1.27
N GLY A 164 -1.73 6.35 -1.24
CA GLY A 164 -0.95 5.38 -0.50
C GLY A 164 -0.23 4.38 -1.41
N GLN A 165 0.29 3.34 -0.77
CA GLN A 165 1.14 2.32 -1.38
C GLN A 165 0.44 1.55 -2.50
N ASP A 166 -0.87 1.30 -2.40
CA ASP A 166 -1.54 0.48 -3.42
C ASP A 166 -1.58 1.19 -4.79
N VAL A 167 -1.42 2.53 -4.83
CA VAL A 167 -1.24 3.25 -6.09
C VAL A 167 0.09 2.85 -6.75
N VAL A 168 1.17 2.72 -5.99
CA VAL A 168 2.49 2.29 -6.49
C VAL A 168 2.45 0.83 -6.95
N LEU A 169 1.77 -0.02 -6.17
CA LEU A 169 1.72 -1.47 -6.44
C LEU A 169 0.80 -1.83 -7.60
N SER A 170 -0.23 -1.02 -7.85
CA SER A 170 -1.20 -1.30 -8.89
C SER A 170 -0.68 -0.94 -10.28
N LYS A 171 -0.99 -1.79 -11.26
CA LYS A 171 -0.58 -1.58 -12.64
C LYS A 171 -1.23 -0.31 -13.19
N ASP A 172 -0.40 0.57 -13.77
CA ASP A 172 -0.78 1.89 -14.28
C ASP A 172 -1.24 2.89 -13.20
N GLY A 173 -1.07 2.56 -11.91
CA GLY A 173 -1.57 3.37 -10.78
C GLY A 173 -1.04 4.80 -10.78
N PRO A 174 0.29 5.05 -10.84
CA PRO A 174 0.85 6.40 -10.89
C PRO A 174 0.34 7.22 -12.10
N GLN A 175 0.22 6.58 -13.27
CA GLN A 175 -0.27 7.22 -14.49
C GLN A 175 -1.73 7.65 -14.36
N LEU A 176 -2.58 6.81 -13.75
CA LEU A 176 -3.99 7.14 -13.52
C LEU A 176 -4.18 8.17 -12.42
N LEU A 177 -3.34 8.14 -11.38
CA LEU A 177 -3.29 9.17 -10.36
C LEU A 177 -2.96 10.53 -11.00
N LYS A 178 -1.94 10.60 -11.87
CA LYS A 178 -1.62 11.81 -12.63
C LYS A 178 -2.79 12.27 -13.51
N GLN A 179 -3.42 11.36 -14.25
CA GLN A 179 -4.60 11.70 -15.06
C GLN A 179 -5.75 12.27 -14.23
N LEU A 180 -6.01 11.71 -13.03
CA LEU A 180 -7.02 12.23 -12.12
C LEU A 180 -6.65 13.64 -11.61
N ALA A 181 -5.42 13.81 -11.15
CA ALA A 181 -4.91 15.06 -10.63
C ALA A 181 -4.95 16.17 -11.69
N ASP A 182 -4.55 15.88 -12.93
CA ASP A 182 -4.54 16.83 -14.04
C ASP A 182 -5.95 17.14 -14.56
N ARG A 183 -6.78 16.10 -14.78
CA ARG A 183 -8.14 16.28 -15.30
C ARG A 183 -9.00 17.14 -14.39
N CYS A 184 -8.83 16.98 -13.09
CA CYS A 184 -9.64 17.69 -12.11
C CYS A 184 -8.90 18.85 -11.44
N SER A 185 -7.59 19.00 -11.61
CA SER A 185 -6.79 19.97 -10.84
C SER A 185 -6.93 19.77 -9.34
N ILE A 186 -6.48 18.61 -8.86
CA ILE A 186 -6.51 18.23 -7.45
C ILE A 186 -5.08 18.13 -6.93
N PRO A 187 -4.73 18.82 -5.83
CA PRO A 187 -3.44 18.63 -5.18
C PRO A 187 -3.31 17.23 -4.57
N VAL A 188 -2.10 16.68 -4.61
CA VAL A 188 -1.81 15.28 -4.26
C VAL A 188 -0.80 15.24 -3.12
N THR A 189 -1.15 14.55 -2.04
CA THR A 189 -0.21 14.17 -0.96
C THR A 189 -0.09 12.65 -0.90
N THR A 190 1.07 12.16 -0.46
CA THR A 190 1.42 10.74 -0.43
C THR A 190 1.76 10.29 0.99
N THR A 191 1.50 9.02 1.31
CA THR A 191 2.13 8.40 2.50
C THR A 191 3.61 8.16 2.25
N LEU A 192 4.37 7.83 3.31
CA LEU A 192 5.75 7.33 3.17
C LEU A 192 5.86 6.16 2.18
N GLN A 193 4.90 5.23 2.24
CA GLN A 193 4.88 4.06 1.35
C GLN A 193 4.28 4.37 -0.05
N GLY A 194 3.74 5.59 -0.23
CA GLY A 194 3.21 6.10 -1.50
C GLY A 194 4.16 7.06 -2.21
N LEU A 195 5.36 7.33 -1.66
CA LEU A 195 6.40 8.10 -2.35
C LEU A 195 6.73 7.44 -3.70
N GLY A 196 6.89 8.26 -4.73
CA GLY A 196 7.02 7.81 -6.13
C GLY A 196 5.71 7.51 -6.86
N ALA A 197 4.55 7.56 -6.18
CA ALA A 197 3.25 7.44 -6.87
C ALA A 197 2.88 8.68 -7.71
N PHE A 198 3.43 9.84 -7.36
CA PHE A 198 3.18 11.12 -8.01
C PHE A 198 4.49 11.87 -8.14
N ASP A 199 4.65 12.60 -9.24
CA ASP A 199 5.82 13.44 -9.50
C ASP A 199 5.82 14.61 -8.51
N GLU A 200 6.84 14.68 -7.65
CA GLU A 200 6.95 15.71 -6.62
C GLU A 200 7.39 17.07 -7.18
N LEU A 201 7.84 17.13 -8.45
CA LEU A 201 8.13 18.38 -9.15
C LEU A 201 6.86 19.04 -9.74
N ASP A 202 5.73 18.33 -9.77
CA ASP A 202 4.46 18.90 -10.22
C ASP A 202 3.93 19.93 -9.20
N ASP A 203 3.44 21.08 -9.68
CA ASP A 203 2.88 22.15 -8.84
C ASP A 203 1.75 21.67 -7.90
N LYS A 204 1.07 20.57 -8.24
CA LYS A 204 0.01 19.98 -7.42
C LYS A 204 0.54 19.06 -6.31
N ALA A 205 1.83 18.72 -6.29
CA ALA A 205 2.41 17.85 -5.29
C ALA A 205 2.50 18.54 -3.92
N LEU A 206 1.88 17.97 -2.90
CA LEU A 206 1.96 18.40 -1.51
C LEU A 206 3.04 17.61 -0.74
N HIS A 207 3.72 16.69 -1.41
CA HIS A 207 4.66 15.72 -0.82
C HIS A 207 4.02 14.92 0.32
N MET A 208 4.85 14.38 1.21
CA MET A 208 4.44 13.50 2.29
C MET A 208 3.62 14.21 3.39
N LEU A 209 2.57 13.56 3.90
CA LEU A 209 1.79 13.99 5.09
C LEU A 209 2.03 13.11 6.33
N GLY A 210 1.53 13.54 7.50
CA GLY A 210 1.72 12.88 8.79
C GLY A 210 2.63 13.61 9.80
N LEU A 211 3.32 12.84 10.64
CA LEU A 211 3.97 13.35 11.86
C LEU A 211 5.25 14.19 11.65
N HIS A 212 6.14 13.81 10.71
CA HIS A 212 7.47 14.42 10.52
C HIS A 212 7.70 14.84 9.07
N VAL A 213 6.82 15.72 8.56
CA VAL A 213 6.64 15.92 7.12
C VAL A 213 6.27 17.36 6.78
N THR A 214 5.75 17.60 5.58
CA THR A 214 5.38 18.94 5.13
C THR A 214 4.17 19.48 5.88
N ALA A 215 4.31 20.70 6.42
CA ALA A 215 3.21 21.37 7.09
C ALA A 215 2.06 21.67 6.11
N TYR A 216 2.40 21.97 4.84
CA TYR A 216 1.41 22.26 3.81
C TYR A 216 0.52 21.07 3.51
N ALA A 217 1.03 19.83 3.39
CA ALA A 217 0.16 18.67 3.20
C ALA A 217 -0.84 18.48 4.36
N ASN A 218 -0.37 18.63 5.60
CA ASN A 218 -1.21 18.52 6.79
C ASN A 218 -2.29 19.61 6.83
N MET A 219 -1.95 20.86 6.52
CA MET A 219 -2.94 21.95 6.43
C MET A 219 -3.95 21.73 5.29
N SER A 220 -3.50 21.21 4.14
CA SER A 220 -4.39 20.85 3.03
C SER A 220 -5.39 19.79 3.45
N MET A 221 -4.95 18.75 4.18
CA MET A 221 -5.82 17.69 4.68
C MET A 221 -6.81 18.19 5.73
N GLU A 222 -6.38 19.08 6.61
CA GLU A 222 -7.22 19.67 7.66
C GLU A 222 -8.35 20.54 7.08
N GLU A 223 -8.02 21.32 6.05
CA GLU A 223 -8.96 22.24 5.42
C GLU A 223 -9.73 21.65 4.23
N ALA A 224 -9.31 20.49 3.71
CA ALA A 224 -9.99 19.84 2.60
C ALA A 224 -11.47 19.63 2.91
N GLY A 225 -12.33 19.90 1.94
CA GLY A 225 -13.74 19.55 2.00
C GLY A 225 -14.02 18.14 1.45
N LEU A 226 -13.07 17.59 0.69
CA LEU A 226 -13.16 16.26 0.10
C LEU A 226 -11.77 15.62 0.12
N ILE A 227 -11.65 14.46 0.75
CA ILE A 227 -10.42 13.66 0.75
C ILE A 227 -10.63 12.43 -0.13
N LEU A 228 -9.73 12.24 -1.10
CA LEU A 228 -9.68 11.06 -1.95
C LEU A 228 -8.58 10.14 -1.44
N ALA A 229 -8.94 9.21 -0.56
CA ALA A 229 -8.00 8.22 -0.04
C ALA A 229 -7.83 7.09 -1.06
N LEU A 230 -6.70 7.08 -1.77
CA LEU A 230 -6.40 6.15 -2.84
C LEU A 230 -5.37 5.13 -2.36
N GLY A 231 -5.80 3.92 -1.99
CA GLY A 231 -4.87 2.86 -1.63
C GLY A 231 -4.11 3.12 -0.32
N ALA A 232 -4.76 3.78 0.63
CA ALA A 232 -4.17 4.22 1.89
C ALA A 232 -5.04 3.80 3.10
N ARG A 233 -4.38 3.49 4.23
CA ARG A 233 -5.03 2.84 5.39
C ARG A 233 -5.22 3.73 6.63
N PHE A 234 -5.05 5.04 6.50
CA PHE A 234 -5.17 6.02 7.59
C PHE A 234 -4.38 5.61 8.87
N ASP A 235 -3.08 5.37 8.69
CA ASP A 235 -2.17 5.00 9.79
C ASP A 235 -2.12 6.05 10.91
N ASP A 236 -1.73 5.66 12.14
CA ASP A 236 -1.63 6.58 13.29
C ASP A 236 -0.58 7.67 13.06
N ARG A 237 0.46 7.39 12.27
CA ARG A 237 1.48 8.38 11.89
C ARG A 237 1.01 9.38 10.84
N VAL A 238 -0.13 9.10 10.20
CA VAL A 238 -0.81 10.04 9.30
C VAL A 238 -1.89 10.82 10.05
N THR A 239 -2.79 10.10 10.73
CA THR A 239 -3.98 10.71 11.34
C THR A 239 -3.69 11.42 12.66
N MET A 240 -2.64 10.99 13.38
CA MET A 240 -2.27 11.49 14.70
C MET A 240 -3.46 11.45 15.68
N ASN A 241 -4.15 12.57 15.86
CA ASN A 241 -5.37 12.63 16.67
C ASN A 241 -6.61 12.41 15.79
N VAL A 242 -7.06 11.15 15.71
CA VAL A 242 -8.24 10.73 14.91
C VAL A 242 -9.49 11.58 15.18
N SER A 243 -9.72 11.99 16.44
CA SER A 243 -10.91 12.79 16.80
C SER A 243 -10.92 14.21 16.22
N ARG A 244 -9.74 14.69 15.79
CA ARG A 244 -9.54 16.01 15.18
C ARG A 244 -9.12 15.92 13.72
N PHE A 245 -9.07 14.73 13.14
CA PHE A 245 -8.61 14.55 11.77
C PHE A 245 -9.64 15.13 10.78
N ALA A 246 -9.20 15.99 9.87
CA ALA A 246 -9.98 16.46 8.71
C ALA A 246 -11.39 17.02 9.05
N PRO A 247 -11.52 17.98 9.99
CA PRO A 247 -12.81 18.48 10.45
C PRO A 247 -13.61 19.15 9.32
N ALA A 248 -12.94 19.86 8.39
CA ALA A 248 -13.59 20.48 7.25
C ALA A 248 -14.21 19.45 6.29
N THR A 249 -13.57 18.28 6.18
CA THR A 249 -14.08 17.17 5.35
C THR A 249 -15.35 16.59 5.95
N TYR A 250 -15.36 16.33 7.26
CA TYR A 250 -16.57 15.84 7.94
C TYR A 250 -17.72 16.85 7.93
N ALA A 251 -17.43 18.15 8.10
CA ALA A 251 -18.44 19.20 7.97
C ALA A 251 -19.05 19.23 6.56
N ALA A 252 -18.21 19.20 5.53
CA ALA A 252 -18.67 19.15 4.13
C ALA A 252 -19.45 17.87 3.79
N GLY A 253 -19.10 16.74 4.43
CA GLY A 253 -19.84 15.48 4.34
C GLY A 253 -21.27 15.58 4.89
N LYS A 254 -21.45 16.21 6.06
CA LYS A 254 -22.78 16.48 6.64
C LYS A 254 -23.66 17.35 5.75
N GLU A 255 -23.04 18.26 5.00
CA GLU A 255 -23.70 19.14 4.03
C GLU A 255 -23.91 18.48 2.65
N GLY A 256 -23.49 17.22 2.46
CA GLY A 256 -23.64 16.48 1.21
C GLY A 256 -22.82 17.02 0.03
N ARG A 257 -21.81 17.86 0.31
CA ARG A 257 -20.94 18.51 -0.69
C ARG A 257 -19.48 18.06 -0.66
N GLY A 258 -19.15 17.10 0.20
CA GLY A 258 -17.79 16.63 0.44
C GLY A 258 -17.76 15.32 1.22
N GLY A 259 -16.67 15.07 1.95
CA GLY A 259 -16.48 13.86 2.75
C GLY A 259 -15.21 13.09 2.41
N ILE A 260 -15.07 11.90 2.99
CA ILE A 260 -13.95 10.99 2.72
C ILE A 260 -14.41 9.96 1.69
N VAL A 261 -13.70 9.83 0.59
CA VAL A 261 -13.92 8.75 -0.39
C VAL A 261 -12.73 7.82 -0.35
N HIS A 262 -12.98 6.56 -0.04
CA HIS A 262 -11.93 5.60 0.28
C HIS A 262 -11.88 4.45 -0.73
N PHE A 263 -10.80 4.37 -1.50
CA PHE A 263 -10.47 3.25 -2.38
C PHE A 263 -9.55 2.31 -1.64
N GLU A 264 -10.01 1.10 -1.40
CA GLU A 264 -9.30 0.12 -0.57
C GLU A 264 -9.62 -1.29 -1.05
N ILE A 265 -8.59 -2.11 -1.24
CA ILE A 265 -8.75 -3.48 -1.72
C ILE A 265 -9.10 -4.45 -0.59
N VAL A 266 -8.83 -4.09 0.67
CA VAL A 266 -9.11 -4.91 1.84
C VAL A 266 -10.29 -4.36 2.64
N PRO A 267 -11.45 -5.04 2.64
CA PRO A 267 -12.64 -4.58 3.37
C PRO A 267 -12.39 -4.26 4.84
N LYS A 268 -11.50 -4.99 5.51
CA LYS A 268 -11.16 -4.80 6.93
C LYS A 268 -10.53 -3.44 7.25
N ASN A 269 -10.03 -2.72 6.25
CA ASN A 269 -9.41 -1.40 6.41
C ASN A 269 -10.41 -0.26 6.16
N ILE A 270 -11.55 -0.55 5.51
CA ILE A 270 -12.64 0.40 5.32
C ILE A 270 -13.33 0.63 6.67
N ASP A 271 -13.63 1.89 6.99
CA ASP A 271 -14.26 2.32 8.25
C ASP A 271 -13.52 1.89 9.54
N LYS A 272 -12.25 1.47 9.41
CA LYS A 272 -11.46 0.95 10.53
C LYS A 272 -10.96 2.06 11.46
N VAL A 273 -10.42 3.14 10.89
CA VAL A 273 -9.80 4.25 11.63
C VAL A 273 -10.63 5.51 11.50
N VAL A 274 -11.08 5.81 10.28
CA VAL A 274 -11.93 6.95 9.95
C VAL A 274 -13.14 6.45 9.19
N GLN A 275 -14.29 7.12 9.37
CA GLN A 275 -15.52 6.76 8.67
C GLN A 275 -15.50 7.34 7.25
N ALA A 276 -15.58 6.48 6.24
CA ALA A 276 -15.72 6.88 4.87
C ALA A 276 -17.14 7.38 4.60
N THR A 277 -17.26 8.44 3.80
CA THR A 277 -18.55 8.89 3.25
C THR A 277 -18.99 7.97 2.12
N GLU A 278 -18.03 7.55 1.30
CA GLU A 278 -18.20 6.54 0.26
C GLU A 278 -16.95 5.65 0.27
N ALA A 279 -17.14 4.34 0.16
CA ALA A 279 -16.04 3.39 0.07
C ALA A 279 -16.17 2.58 -1.22
N ILE A 280 -15.05 2.40 -1.91
CA ILE A 280 -14.96 1.65 -3.15
C ILE A 280 -13.97 0.50 -2.91
N GLU A 281 -14.53 -0.70 -2.82
CA GLU A 281 -13.74 -1.92 -2.67
C GLU A 281 -13.06 -2.29 -4.00
N GLY A 282 -11.80 -2.69 -3.93
CA GLY A 282 -11.07 -3.30 -5.02
C GLY A 282 -9.79 -2.58 -5.40
N ASP A 283 -9.19 -3.02 -6.50
CA ASP A 283 -7.95 -2.43 -7.01
C ASP A 283 -8.13 -0.95 -7.40
N VAL A 284 -7.25 -0.10 -6.87
CA VAL A 284 -7.36 1.36 -7.03
C VAL A 284 -7.25 1.78 -8.49
N ALA A 285 -6.31 1.22 -9.27
CA ALA A 285 -6.13 1.57 -10.67
C ALA A 285 -7.34 1.12 -11.52
N ALA A 286 -7.83 -0.10 -11.32
CA ALA A 286 -9.00 -0.62 -12.00
C ALA A 286 -10.23 0.27 -11.76
N ASN A 287 -10.44 0.71 -10.53
CA ASN A 287 -11.55 1.58 -10.18
C ASN A 287 -11.35 3.03 -10.69
N LEU A 288 -10.11 3.54 -10.70
CA LEU A 288 -9.79 4.84 -11.32
C LEU A 288 -10.04 4.85 -12.84
N LYS A 289 -9.70 3.76 -13.56
CA LYS A 289 -9.98 3.63 -15.01
C LYS A 289 -11.48 3.80 -15.32
N ARG A 290 -12.35 3.27 -14.45
CA ARG A 290 -13.81 3.41 -14.57
C ARG A 290 -14.32 4.78 -14.15
N LEU A 291 -13.67 5.40 -13.18
CA LEU A 291 -14.04 6.71 -12.67
C LEU A 291 -13.74 7.85 -13.65
N LEU A 292 -12.54 7.85 -14.24
CA LEU A 292 -12.03 8.97 -15.05
C LEU A 292 -13.01 9.45 -16.14
N PRO A 293 -13.70 8.57 -16.89
CA PRO A 293 -14.71 8.98 -17.87
C PRO A 293 -15.90 9.76 -17.28
N LEU A 294 -16.23 9.56 -16.01
CA LEU A 294 -17.35 10.22 -15.31
C LEU A 294 -16.99 11.62 -14.79
N LEU A 295 -15.70 11.97 -14.81
CA LEU A 295 -15.19 13.23 -14.27
C LEU A 295 -15.24 14.35 -15.31
N LYS A 296 -15.71 15.52 -14.87
CA LYS A 296 -15.70 16.74 -15.68
C LYS A 296 -14.31 17.39 -15.59
N PRO A 297 -13.71 17.78 -16.73
CA PRO A 297 -12.48 18.55 -16.72
C PRO A 297 -12.64 19.83 -15.88
N CYS A 298 -11.64 20.14 -15.08
CA CYS A 298 -11.56 21.38 -14.31
C CYS A 298 -10.18 21.97 -14.54
N ALA A 299 -10.10 23.10 -15.25
CA ALA A 299 -8.84 23.77 -15.52
C ALA A 299 -8.15 24.22 -14.21
N PRO A 300 -6.82 24.10 -14.07
CA PRO A 300 -6.10 24.43 -12.83
C PRO A 300 -6.34 25.87 -12.38
N TRP A 301 -6.37 26.79 -13.33
CA TRP A 301 -6.59 28.21 -13.10
C TRP A 301 -8.02 28.67 -13.38
N GLY A 302 -8.94 27.71 -13.54
CA GLY A 302 -10.37 28.00 -13.63
C GLY A 302 -10.93 28.47 -12.28
N GLU A 303 -12.04 29.21 -12.32
CA GLU A 303 -12.62 29.85 -11.13
C GLU A 303 -12.91 28.88 -9.97
N LYS A 304 -13.16 27.61 -10.25
CA LYS A 304 -13.62 26.65 -9.24
C LYS A 304 -12.57 26.32 -8.17
N ARG A 305 -11.29 26.17 -8.57
CA ARG A 305 -10.21 25.65 -7.69
C ARG A 305 -8.99 26.55 -7.60
N ARG A 306 -8.97 27.67 -8.34
CA ARG A 306 -7.87 28.64 -8.32
C ARG A 306 -7.49 29.09 -6.91
N ASP A 307 -8.48 29.47 -6.10
CA ASP A 307 -8.21 29.94 -4.74
C ASP A 307 -7.66 28.84 -3.84
N TRP A 308 -8.10 27.59 -4.06
CA TRP A 308 -7.59 26.44 -3.33
C TRP A 308 -6.13 26.15 -3.69
N LEU A 309 -5.79 26.06 -4.98
CA LEU A 309 -4.41 25.84 -5.41
C LEU A 309 -3.48 26.97 -4.95
N ARG A 310 -3.91 28.23 -5.08
CA ARG A 310 -3.15 29.38 -4.57
C ARG A 310 -2.86 29.26 -3.08
N LYS A 311 -3.85 28.84 -2.28
CA LYS A 311 -3.66 28.66 -0.84
C LYS A 311 -2.61 27.58 -0.52
N ASN A 312 -2.63 26.48 -1.27
CA ASN A 312 -1.61 25.43 -1.16
C ASN A 312 -0.21 25.96 -1.51
N ASP A 313 -0.10 26.76 -2.59
CA ASP A 313 1.17 27.38 -2.99
C ASP A 313 1.71 28.37 -1.95
N GLU A 314 0.82 29.16 -1.33
CA GLU A 314 1.18 30.06 -0.23
C GLU A 314 1.74 29.29 0.96
N TRP A 315 1.13 28.16 1.32
CA TRP A 315 1.64 27.30 2.39
C TRP A 315 2.99 26.67 2.07
N LYS A 316 3.20 26.19 0.82
CA LYS A 316 4.49 25.67 0.36
C LYS A 316 5.61 26.71 0.52
N LYS A 317 5.33 27.97 0.16
CA LYS A 317 6.29 29.08 0.30
C LYS A 317 6.55 29.48 1.75
N THR A 318 5.53 29.36 2.60
CA THR A 318 5.63 29.76 4.01
C THR A 318 6.39 28.72 4.84
N TRP A 319 6.19 27.43 4.54
CA TRP A 319 6.74 26.31 5.31
C TRP A 319 7.47 25.29 4.42
N PRO A 320 8.52 25.68 3.69
CA PRO A 320 9.27 24.75 2.84
C PRO A 320 10.15 23.80 3.68
N LEU A 321 10.43 22.60 3.16
CA LEU A 321 11.34 21.64 3.79
C LEU A 321 12.77 22.18 3.91
N SER A 322 13.17 23.08 3.01
CA SER A 322 14.49 23.72 3.01
C SER A 322 14.69 24.72 4.15
N SER A 323 13.65 25.01 4.95
CA SER A 323 13.70 25.90 6.11
C SER A 323 14.22 25.18 7.36
N PHE A 324 15.49 24.80 7.35
CA PHE A 324 16.22 24.30 8.52
C PHE A 324 17.50 25.11 8.75
N ASP A 325 18.07 24.98 9.96
CA ASP A 325 19.34 25.62 10.28
C ASP A 325 20.48 24.98 9.47
N ARG A 326 20.98 25.69 8.46
CA ARG A 326 22.11 25.28 7.62
C ARG A 326 23.46 25.50 8.30
N SER A 327 23.51 26.12 9.47
CA SER A 327 24.76 26.30 10.20
C SER A 327 25.28 24.96 10.73
N SER A 328 26.53 24.64 10.42
CA SER A 328 27.19 23.44 10.95
C SER A 328 27.67 23.70 12.37
N ARG A 329 27.37 22.82 13.33
CA ARG A 329 28.15 22.74 14.57
C ARG A 329 29.56 22.30 14.22
N GLN A 330 30.57 23.14 14.48
CA GLN A 330 32.01 22.81 14.47
C GLN A 330 32.42 21.73 13.44
N GLY A 331 32.26 22.02 12.14
CA GLY A 331 32.76 21.14 11.06
C GLY A 331 31.94 19.88 10.79
N LEU A 332 30.76 19.70 11.39
CA LEU A 332 29.84 18.59 11.10
C LEU A 332 28.84 18.96 10.01
N ILE A 333 28.54 18.02 9.12
CA ILE A 333 27.55 18.20 8.05
C ILE A 333 26.13 17.99 8.62
N GLN A 334 25.19 18.86 8.26
CA GLN A 334 23.77 18.67 8.60
C GLN A 334 23.18 17.53 7.75
N PRO A 335 22.43 16.58 8.35
CA PRO A 335 21.93 15.42 7.60
C PRO A 335 21.03 15.80 6.43
N GLN A 336 20.21 16.86 6.58
CA GLN A 336 19.35 17.37 5.51
C GLN A 336 20.16 17.85 4.30
N VAL A 337 21.34 18.45 4.52
CA VAL A 337 22.23 18.86 3.43
C VAL A 337 22.78 17.64 2.70
N VAL A 338 23.08 16.54 3.40
CA VAL A 338 23.50 15.29 2.74
C VAL A 338 22.40 14.76 1.82
N THR A 339 21.15 14.78 2.27
CA THR A 339 20.00 14.34 1.46
C THR A 339 19.78 15.25 0.26
N GLU A 340 19.82 16.57 0.43
CA GLU A 340 19.70 17.54 -0.68
C GLU A 340 20.81 17.36 -1.71
N GLU A 341 22.07 17.19 -1.27
CA GLU A 341 23.18 16.99 -2.20
C GLU A 341 23.11 15.63 -2.91
N LEU A 342 22.64 14.59 -2.22
CA LEU A 342 22.41 13.29 -2.85
C LEU A 342 21.33 13.40 -3.93
N ASP A 343 20.22 14.09 -3.66
CA ASP A 343 19.15 14.35 -4.63
C ASP A 343 19.69 15.11 -5.86
N ASN A 344 20.41 16.21 -5.64
CA ASN A 344 21.05 17.00 -6.71
C ASN A 344 21.99 16.16 -7.59
N LEU A 345 22.81 15.30 -6.97
CA LEU A 345 23.76 14.43 -7.69
C LEU A 345 23.07 13.30 -8.47
N MET A 346 21.84 12.95 -8.09
CA MET A 346 21.05 11.90 -8.74
C MET A 346 20.05 12.43 -9.76
N ALA A 347 19.96 13.76 -9.96
CA ALA A 347 18.99 14.39 -10.85
C ALA A 347 18.95 13.79 -12.28
N ASP A 348 20.11 13.42 -12.83
CA ASP A 348 20.17 12.82 -14.16
C ASP A 348 19.74 11.33 -14.19
N TRP A 349 19.63 10.69 -13.02
CA TRP A 349 19.41 9.25 -12.84
C TRP A 349 18.11 8.92 -12.07
N GLU A 350 17.22 9.90 -11.88
CA GLU A 350 15.99 9.77 -11.08
C GLU A 350 15.15 8.55 -11.50
N ASP A 351 14.94 8.35 -12.81
CA ASP A 351 14.13 7.26 -13.36
C ASP A 351 14.72 5.85 -13.14
N ASN A 352 15.97 5.74 -12.70
CA ASN A 352 16.66 4.47 -12.49
C ASN A 352 17.30 4.35 -11.10
N THR A 353 16.82 5.16 -10.15
CA THR A 353 17.34 5.17 -8.78
C THR A 353 16.36 4.52 -7.82
N TYR A 354 16.87 3.56 -7.03
CA TYR A 354 16.12 2.95 -5.93
C TYR A 354 16.80 3.33 -4.62
N ILE A 355 16.03 3.94 -3.71
CA ILE A 355 16.51 4.34 -2.40
C ILE A 355 15.95 3.38 -1.34
N THR A 356 16.83 2.88 -0.48
CA THR A 356 16.45 2.10 0.71
C THR A 356 16.99 2.77 1.95
N THR A 357 16.17 2.83 3.00
CA THR A 357 16.54 3.46 4.28
C THR A 357 16.54 2.42 5.41
N GLY A 358 17.19 2.76 6.51
CA GLY A 358 16.93 2.11 7.80
C GLY A 358 15.65 2.66 8.44
N VAL A 359 15.61 2.68 9.78
CA VAL A 359 14.55 3.36 10.55
C VAL A 359 15.20 4.37 11.50
N GLY A 360 14.85 5.64 11.38
CA GLY A 360 15.42 6.71 12.21
C GLY A 360 15.31 8.09 11.56
N GLN A 361 16.20 9.00 11.95
CA GLN A 361 16.26 10.38 11.45
C GLN A 361 17.05 10.57 10.14
N HIS A 362 17.72 9.53 9.67
CA HIS A 362 18.80 9.58 8.67
C HIS A 362 18.33 9.88 7.25
#